data_AF-A0A7C0U0K2-F1
#
_entry.id   AF-A0A7C0U0K2-F1
#
_cell.length_a   1.000
_cell.length_b   1.000
_cell.length_c   1.000
_cell.angle_alpha   90.00
_cell.angle_beta   90.00
_cell.angle_gamma   90.00
#
_symmetry.space_group_name_H-M   'P 1'
#
loop_
_entity.id
_entity.type
_entity.pdbx_description
1 polymer ?
#
loop_
_entity_poly.entity_id
_entity_poly.type
_entity_poly.pdbx_seq_one_letter_code
_entity_poly.pdbx_strand_id
1 'polypeptide(L)' 'EVRGDDVIVKGIDKQAVGQTAANIEQATKIRRKDLRKFLDGIYIYEKKVGWE' A
#
# COMPACT_ATOMS: atom_id res chain seq x y z
N GLU A 1 -8.90 -6.63 0.27
CA GLU A 1 -9.56 -6.96 -1.02
C GLU A 1 -8.61 -6.54 -2.14
N VAL A 2 -8.55 -7.29 -3.24
CA VAL A 2 -7.72 -6.94 -4.41
C VAL A 2 -8.67 -6.71 -5.59
N ARG A 3 -8.56 -5.55 -6.24
CA ARG A 3 -9.38 -5.15 -7.40
C ARG A 3 -8.46 -4.73 -8.54
N GLY A 4 -8.21 -5.65 -9.47
CA GLY A 4 -7.21 -5.40 -10.51
C GLY A 4 -5.86 -5.11 -9.89
N ASP A 5 -5.35 -3.90 -10.11
CA ASP A 5 -4.07 -3.43 -9.58
C ASP A 5 -4.18 -2.76 -8.19
N ASP A 6 -5.42 -2.58 -7.68
CA ASP A 6 -5.66 -1.92 -6.39
C ASP A 6 -5.74 -2.91 -5.24
N VAL A 7 -5.01 -2.61 -4.16
CA VAL A 7 -5.08 -3.33 -2.88
C VAL A 7 -5.80 -2.48 -1.85
N ILE A 8 -6.98 -2.94 -1.44
CA ILE A 8 -7.84 -2.22 -0.50
C ILE A 8 -7.76 -2.90 0.87
N VAL A 9 -7.16 -2.21 1.84
CA VAL A 9 -7.08 -2.64 3.24
C VAL A 9 -8.15 -1.89 4.04
N LYS A 10 -9.13 -2.63 4.57
CA LYS A 10 -10.22 -2.11 5.40
C LYS A 10 -10.18 -2.77 6.77
N GLY A 11 -10.54 -2.01 7.79
CA GLY A 11 -10.60 -2.50 9.16
C GLY A 11 -11.13 -1.45 10.11
N ILE A 12 -11.55 -1.90 11.29
CA ILE A 12 -12.12 -1.03 12.35
C ILE A 12 -11.01 -0.19 12.99
N ASP A 13 -9.83 -0.80 13.22
CA ASP A 13 -8.68 -0.12 13.80
C ASP A 13 -7.79 0.54 12.73
N LYS A 14 -7.73 1.87 12.77
CA LYS A 14 -6.90 2.69 11.90
C LYS A 14 -5.40 2.37 12.02
N GLN A 15 -4.91 2.06 13.23
CA GLN A 15 -3.49 1.75 13.45
C GLN A 15 -3.12 0.43 12.79
N ALA A 16 -3.91 -0.62 13.02
CA ALA A 16 -3.71 -1.93 12.39
C ALA A 16 -3.77 -1.85 10.86
N VAL A 17 -4.75 -1.15 10.30
CA VAL A 17 -4.89 -0.94 8.84
C VAL A 17 -3.70 -0.16 8.29
N GLY A 18 -3.32 0.94 8.94
CA GLY A 18 -2.19 1.77 8.52
C GLY A 18 -0.86 1.02 8.57
N GLN A 19 -0.61 0.26 9.63
CA GLN A 19 0.59 -0.55 9.77
C GLN A 19 0.64 -1.65 8.70
N THR A 20 -0.48 -2.28 8.41
CA THR A 20 -0.58 -3.31 7.37
C THR A 20 -0.27 -2.72 5.99
N ALA A 21 -0.85 -1.56 5.65
CA ALA A 21 -0.56 -0.88 4.40
C ALA A 21 0.94 -0.48 4.29
N ALA A 22 1.53 0.03 5.36
CA ALA A 22 2.95 0.39 5.40
C ALA A 22 3.87 -0.83 5.21
N ASN A 23 3.52 -1.97 5.81
CA ASN A 23 4.29 -3.21 5.66
C ASN A 23 4.30 -3.69 4.20
N ILE A 24 3.17 -3.58 3.49
CA ILE A 24 3.05 -3.98 2.08
C ILE A 24 3.94 -3.10 1.19
N GLU A 25 3.91 -1.79 1.37
CA GLU A 25 4.76 -0.85 0.62
C GLU A 25 6.25 -1.14 0.88
N GLN A 26 6.64 -1.35 2.14
CA GLN A 26 8.03 -1.66 2.48
C GLN A 26 8.51 -2.99 1.91
N ALA A 27 7.64 -4.01 1.91
CA ALA A 27 7.97 -5.34 1.39
C ALA A 27 8.15 -5.34 -0.14
N THR A 28 7.41 -4.50 -0.87
CA THR A 28 7.45 -4.43 -2.33
C THR A 28 8.41 -3.37 -2.88
N LYS A 29 8.99 -2.54 -2.00
CA LYS A 29 9.95 -1.52 -2.38
C LYS A 29 11.20 -2.13 -3.04
N ILE A 30 11.44 -1.75 -4.29
CA ILE A 30 12.65 -2.13 -5.01
C ILE A 30 13.90 -1.65 -4.27
N ARG A 31 14.85 -2.56 -4.07
CA ARG A 31 16.18 -2.27 -3.54
C ARG A 31 17.23 -2.60 -4.61
N ARG A 32 18.35 -1.87 -4.60
CA ARG A 32 19.52 -2.12 -5.47
C ARG A 32 19.27 -1.97 -6.98
N LYS A 33 18.29 -1.14 -7.38
CA LYS A 33 18.10 -0.67 -8.77
C LYS A 33 17.87 0.84 -8.79
N ASP A 34 18.00 1.48 -9.95
CA ASP A 34 17.65 2.91 -10.13
C ASP A 34 16.13 3.08 -10.09
N LEU A 35 15.65 3.74 -9.04
CA LEU A 35 14.22 4.00 -8.79
C LEU A 35 13.58 4.89 -9.86
N ARG A 36 14.35 5.69 -10.60
CA ARG A 36 13.80 6.55 -11.68
C ARG A 36 13.46 5.75 -12.93
N LYS A 37 14.05 4.56 -13.08
CA LYS A 37 13.81 3.66 -14.22
C LYS A 37 12.88 2.52 -13.85
N PHE A 38 12.97 2.02 -12.62
CA PHE A 38 12.17 0.91 -12.12
C PHE A 38 11.23 1.44 -11.03
N LEU A 39 9.98 1.66 -11.42
CA LEU A 39 8.90 2.20 -10.58
C LEU A 39 7.96 1.09 -10.08
N ASP A 40 8.39 -0.17 -10.11
CA ASP A 40 7.56 -1.28 -9.65
C ASP A 40 7.50 -1.26 -8.11
N GLY A 41 6.29 -1.38 -7.58
CA GLY A 41 6.02 -1.35 -6.15
C GLY A 41 4.55 -1.10 -5.89
N ILE A 42 4.10 -1.42 -4.68
CA ILE A 42 2.77 -1.06 -4.21
C ILE A 42 2.91 0.22 -3.39
N TYR A 43 2.14 1.25 -3.74
CA TYR A 43 2.21 2.56 -3.10
C TYR A 43 0.86 2.94 -2.49
N ILE A 44 0.91 3.63 -1.35
CA ILE A 44 -0.31 4.14 -0.71
C ILE A 44 -0.72 5.43 -1.42
N TYR A 45 -1.72 5.36 -2.28
CA TYR A 45 -2.23 6.52 -3.02
C TYR A 45 -3.43 7.21 -2.35
N GLU A 46 -4.19 6.51 -1.51
CA GLU A 46 -5.38 7.05 -0.84
C GLU A 46 -5.47 6.56 0.63
N LYS A 47 -5.94 7.44 1.51
CA LYS A 47 -6.30 7.11 2.90
C LYS A 47 -7.67 7.72 3.21
N LYS A 48 -8.67 6.87 3.49
CA LYS A 48 -10.03 7.29 3.86
C LYS A 48 -10.40 6.81 5.26
N VAL A 49 -11.28 7.56 5.92
CA VAL A 49 -11.89 7.20 7.20
C VAL A 49 -13.40 7.22 7.00
N GLY A 50 -14.06 6.11 7.32
CA GLY A 50 -15.49 5.91 7.07
C GLY A 50 -15.76 4.88 5.96
N TRP A 51 -17.01 4.44 5.88
CA TRP A 51 -17.50 3.57 4.80
C TRP A 51 -18.16 4.43 3.73
N GLU A 52 -17.41 4.69 2.66
CA GLU A 52 -17.95 5.03 1.33
C GLU A 52 -17.36 4.05 0.31
#